data_AF-A0A379SJN6-F1
#
_entry.id   AF-A0A379SJN6-F1
#
_cell.length_a   1.000
_cell.length_b   1.000
_cell.length_c   1.000
_cell.angle_alpha   90.00
_cell.angle_beta   90.00
_cell.angle_gamma   90.00
#
_symmetry.space_group_name_H-M   'P 1'
#
loop_
_entity.id
_entity.type
_entity.pdbx_description
1 polymer ?
#
loop_
_entity_poly.entity_id
_entity_poly.type
_entity_poly.pdbx_seq_one_letter_code
_entity_poly.pdbx_strand_id
1 'polypeptide(L)' 'MTRLSEILDQMTAVLNDLKTVMDAEQQQLSVGQINGSQLQRITEEKSSLLATLDYLEQQRRLEQKRAAQRKR' A
#
# COMPACT_ATOMS: atom_id res chain seq x y z
N MET A 1 4.91 -12.61 -18.05
CA MET A 1 4.73 -12.88 -16.61
C MET A 1 3.24 -13.12 -16.35
N THR A 2 2.86 -13.82 -15.29
CA THR A 2 1.44 -14.01 -14.98
C THR A 2 0.90 -12.74 -14.31
N ARG A 3 -0.35 -12.37 -14.59
CA ARG A 3 -1.02 -11.18 -14.01
C ARG A 3 -0.97 -11.15 -12.47
N LEU A 4 -0.92 -12.32 -11.83
CA LEU A 4 -0.75 -12.43 -10.38
C LEU A 4 0.64 -11.97 -9.91
N SER A 5 1.70 -12.25 -10.67
CA SER A 5 3.06 -11.79 -10.37
C SER A 5 3.12 -10.26 -10.40
N GLU A 6 2.54 -9.65 -11.44
CA GLU A 6 2.51 -8.19 -11.60
C GLU A 6 1.78 -7.50 -10.43
N ILE A 7 0.68 -8.09 -9.95
CA ILE A 7 -0.04 -7.59 -8.78
C ILE A 7 0.83 -7.68 -7.51
N LEU A 8 1.54 -8.79 -7.32
CA LEU A 8 2.43 -8.96 -6.16
C LEU A 8 3.62 -8.00 -6.19
N ASP A 9 4.20 -7.76 -7.37
CA ASP A 9 5.29 -6.80 -7.56
C ASP A 9 4.80 -5.37 -7.23
N GLN A 10 3.62 -4.99 -7.72
CA GLN A 10 3.00 -3.69 -7.40
C GLN A 10 2.67 -3.56 -5.91
N MET A 11 2.12 -4.60 -5.27
CA MET A 11 1.87 -4.58 -3.82
C MET A 11 3.16 -4.41 -3.02
N THR A 12 4.25 -5.04 -3.45
CA THR A 12 5.55 -4.94 -2.79
C THR A 12 6.09 -3.50 -2.87
N ALA A 13 5.97 -2.85 -4.04
CA ALA A 13 6.34 -1.45 -4.19
C ALA A 13 5.52 -0.54 -3.26
N VAL A 14 4.18 -0.69 -3.26
CA VAL A 14 3.29 0.10 -2.41
C VAL A 14 3.57 -0.12 -0.92
N LEU A 15 3.92 -1.34 -0.50
CA LEU A 15 4.27 -1.63 0.89
C LEU A 15 5.61 -0.98 1.30
N ASN A 16 6.59 -0.93 0.40
CA ASN A 16 7.87 -0.24 0.65
C ASN A 16 7.68 1.27 0.79
N ASP A 17 6.84 1.85 -0.07
CA ASP A 17 6.49 3.27 -0.01
C ASP A 17 5.71 3.57 1.29
N LEU A 18 4.73 2.72 1.62
CA LEU A 18 3.93 2.87 2.83
C LEU A 18 4.79 2.79 4.09
N LYS A 19 5.79 1.90 4.12
CA LYS A 19 6.75 1.83 5.22
C LYS A 19 7.50 3.16 5.38
N THR A 20 7.99 3.72 4.28
CA THR A 20 8.72 5.00 4.30
C THR A 20 7.84 6.14 4.82
N VAL A 21 6.59 6.20 4.36
CA VAL A 21 5.61 7.20 4.80
C VAL A 21 5.25 7.02 6.28
N MET A 22 5.07 5.79 6.76
CA MET A 22 4.81 5.51 8.17
C MET A 22 6.00 5.85 9.07
N ASP A 23 7.23 5.55 8.63
CA ASP A 23 8.45 5.90 9.36
C ASP A 23 8.58 7.44 9.45
N ALA A 24 8.23 8.18 8.39
CA ALA A 24 8.19 9.65 8.40
C ALA A 24 7.07 10.20 9.31
N GLU A 25 5.88 9.61 9.30
CA GLU A 25 4.77 9.98 10.19
C GLU A 25 5.18 9.84 11.66
N GLN A 26 5.80 8.72 12.01
CA GLN A 26 6.27 8.45 13.37
C GLN A 26 7.34 9.46 13.80
N GLN A 27 8.28 9.83 12.92
CA GLN A 27 9.26 10.87 13.22
C GLN A 27 8.59 12.22 13.50
N GLN A 28 7.60 12.62 12.69
CA GLN A 28 6.86 13.87 12.89
C GLN A 28 6.03 13.88 14.18
N LEU A 29 5.53 12.73 14.63
CA LEU A 29 4.82 12.61 15.90
C LEU A 29 5.75 12.57 17.11
N SER A 30 7.01 12.13 16.89
CA SER A 30 8.02 12.01 17.96
C SER A 30 8.77 13.32 18.20
N VAL A 31 8.76 14.27 17.26
CA VAL A 31 9.32 15.60 17.49
C VAL A 31 8.41 16.40 18.43
N GLY A 32 8.98 17.06 19.44
CA GLY A 32 8.23 17.86 20.42
C GLY A 32 7.51 19.09 19.85
N GLN A 33 7.60 19.33 18.53
CA GLN A 33 6.90 20.37 17.78
C GLN A 33 6.30 19.74 16.52
N ILE A 34 4.99 19.52 16.50
CA ILE A 34 4.30 18.87 15.37
C ILE A 34 4.06 19.92 14.26
N ASN A 35 4.66 19.69 13.09
CA ASN A 35 4.32 20.44 11.89
C ASN A 35 3.01 19.91 11.30
N GLY A 36 1.86 20.47 11.71
CA GLY A 36 0.53 19.98 11.32
C GLY A 36 0.32 19.85 9.80
N SER A 37 0.85 20.77 9.00
CA SER A 37 0.75 20.71 7.53
C SER A 37 1.66 19.65 6.89
N GLN A 38 2.76 19.29 7.55
CA GLN A 38 3.63 18.19 7.10
C GLN A 38 3.03 16.85 7.50
N LEU A 39 2.55 16.73 8.74
CA LEU A 39 1.87 15.55 9.23
C LEU A 39 0.61 15.24 8.41
N GLN A 40 -0.22 16.25 8.11
CA GLN A 40 -1.40 16.09 7.28
C GLN A 40 -1.06 15.51 5.90
N ARG A 41 -0.04 16.04 5.21
CA ARG A 41 0.39 15.53 3.91
C ARG A 41 0.84 14.07 3.98
N ILE A 42 1.61 13.72 5.02
CA ILE A 42 2.06 12.33 5.23
C ILE A 42 0.85 11.40 5.48
N THR A 43 -0.12 11.82 6.28
CA THR A 43 -1.33 11.03 6.55
C THR A 43 -2.22 10.88 5.31
N GLU A 44 -2.31 11.90 4.46
CA GLU A 44 -3.01 11.84 3.17
C GLU A 44 -2.31 10.86 2.21
N GLU A 45 -0.99 10.93 2.10
CA GLU A 45 -0.18 10.01 1.29
C GLU A 45 -0.32 8.56 1.76
N LYS A 46 -0.25 8.32 3.08
CA LYS A 46 -0.51 7.02 3.70
C LYS A 46 -1.89 6.48 3.33
N SER A 47 -2.91 7.33 3.38
CA SER A 47 -4.29 6.94 3.05
C SER A 47 -4.43 6.55 1.57
N SER A 48 -3.77 7.28 0.67
CA SER A 48 -3.72 6.96 -0.76
C SER A 48 -3.02 5.61 -1.03
N LEU A 49 -1.88 5.36 -0.38
CA LEU A 49 -1.15 4.10 -0.49
C LEU A 49 -1.96 2.91 0.06
N LEU A 50 -2.65 3.09 1.20
CA LEU A 50 -3.54 2.07 1.75
C LEU A 50 -4.73 1.76 0.83
N ALA A 51 -5.35 2.77 0.22
CA ALA A 51 -6.43 2.58 -0.75
C ALA A 51 -5.93 1.82 -2.00
N THR A 52 -4.72 2.13 -2.46
CA THR A 52 -4.07 1.43 -3.59
C THR A 52 -3.77 -0.03 -3.22
N LEU A 53 -3.28 -0.28 -2.01
CA LEU A 53 -3.00 -1.63 -1.52
C LEU A 53 -4.28 -2.47 -1.41
N ASP A 54 -5.39 -1.91 -0.92
CA ASP A 54 -6.67 -2.60 -0.86
C ASP A 54 -7.16 -3.00 -2.26
N TYR A 55 -7.08 -2.08 -3.22
CA TYR A 55 -7.44 -2.35 -4.61
C TYR A 55 -6.60 -3.48 -5.23
N LEU A 56 -5.29 -3.48 -4.99
CA LEU A 56 -4.39 -4.54 -5.48
C LEU A 56 -4.70 -5.89 -4.82
N GLU A 57 -4.98 -5.91 -3.52
CA GLU A 57 -5.37 -7.13 -2.80
C GLU A 57 -6.69 -7.71 -3.32
N GLN A 58 -7.68 -6.86 -3.62
CA GLN A 58 -8.92 -7.30 -4.26
C GLN A 58 -8.67 -7.94 -5.64
N GLN A 59 -7.83 -7.32 -6.47
CA GLN A 59 -7.44 -7.89 -7.76
C GLN A 59 -6.71 -9.23 -7.59
N ARG A 60 -5.77 -9.32 -6.64
CA ARG A 60 -5.02 -10.55 -6.33
C ARG A 60 -5.98 -11.71 -6.03
N ARG A 61 -6.99 -11.47 -5.18
CA ARG A 61 -8.01 -12.47 -4.82
C ARG A 61 -8.85 -12.90 -6.03
N LEU A 62 -9.24 -11.97 -6.90
CA LEU A 62 -9.99 -12.28 -8.11
C LEU A 62 -9.18 -13.15 -9.07
N GLU A 63 -7.91 -12.80 -9.31
CA GLU A 63 -7.03 -13.58 -10.17
C GLU A 63 -6.74 -14.97 -9.61
N GLN A 64 -6.57 -15.10 -8.29
CA GLN A 64 -6.45 -16.40 -7.65
C GLN A 64 -7.71 -17.27 -7.79
N LYS A 65 -8.90 -16.69 -7.60
CA LYS A 65 -10.17 -17.41 -7.81
C LYS A 65 -10.32 -17.88 -9.26
N ARG A 66 -10.00 -17.03 -10.23
CA ARG A 66 -10.00 -17.38 -11.67
C ARG A 66 -9.02 -18.50 -11.98
N ALA A 67 -7.80 -18.42 -11.43
CA ALA A 67 -6.79 -19.46 -11.61
C ALA A 67 -7.22 -20.80 -10.97
N ALA A 68 -7.92 -20.78 -9.84
CA ALA A 68 -8.46 -21.98 -9.19
C ALA A 68 -9.62 -22.60 -9.98
N GLN A 69 -10.49 -21.80 -10.60
CA GLN A 69 -11.59 -22.28 -11.45
C GLN A 69 -11.09 -22.95 -12.74
N ARG A 70 -10.00 -22.46 -13.34
CA ARG A 70 -9.40 -23.07 -14.54
C ARG A 70 -8.77 -24.46 -14.31
N LYS A 71 -8.52 -24.84 -13.06
CA LYS A 71 -7.93 -26.13 -12.68
C LYS A 71 -8.97 -27.21 -12.36
N ARG A 72 -10.26 -26.87 -12.42
CA ARG A 72 -11.39 -27.80 -12.24
C ARG A 72 -11.94 -28.20 -13.59
#